data_AF-A0A8H5G5L2-F1
#
_entry.id   AF-A0A8H5G5L2-F1
#
_cell.length_a   1.000
_cell.length_b   1.000
_cell.length_c   1.000
_cell.angle_alpha   90.00
_cell.angle_beta   90.00
_cell.angle_gamma   90.00
#
_symmetry.space_group_name_H-M   'P 1'
#
loop_
_entity.id
_entity.type
_entity.pdbx_description
1 polymer ?
#
loop_
_entity_poly.entity_id
_entity_poly.type
_entity_poly.pdbx_seq_one_letter_code
_entity_poly.pdbx_strand_id
1 'polypeptide(L)'
;MMKTTVILPILASLISANAQSSGPIVNTSSASFQGTFDTTTNVTNFFGIRYASPPIGDLRFRAPQPPPAISGVQQADTRPPECFQASRGLNPVNPFVNGTVEKRQTVQQTEDCLFLNVHIPGSSVSKQPLPVVVWIHGGGYVGGSASVFPGSDLIHEADSGVIAVTIQYRLGVFGFLSGQKVKDDGALNAGLPFRWVHEHISSFGGDNEKITIWGESAGAGSVLQHVIAQNGQTRPQLFRAAMTSSTFLPSQYNFNDRIPEAVFGEVVAMTNCSSAQDTLSCLRAVDANTLEAANTNISMNGFFGTFLFVPVVDGSFITQRATEALRQRKVNGQALLSVTNTNEGVSFVNQTNLGVEAATYAVTLFPNFGAVQEQEVARIYAGLGSPLNQANRIMGESIFICPTYFLLNAFAGNGFKGEFALPPATHGMDVAYYFPNNARPSFQNPDFLKAFSGVFMDFVISLDPNVKVDPTNITPRWSKFNVGNTEMVFNRTEDSTAAVIHTTTTDPKLLERCNFWDSVGALTGQ
;
A
#
# COMPACT_ATOMS: atom_id res chain seq x y z
N MET A 1 75.61 -6.12 19.09
CA MET A 1 74.51 -5.54 18.29
C MET A 1 73.19 -6.09 18.82
N MET A 2 72.46 -5.27 19.57
CA MET A 2 71.13 -5.61 20.12
C MET A 2 70.15 -5.84 18.95
N LYS A 3 69.49 -7.00 18.92
CA LYS A 3 68.28 -7.22 18.13
C LYS A 3 67.11 -7.32 19.09
N THR A 4 66.30 -6.28 19.11
CA THR A 4 65.07 -6.17 19.90
C THR A 4 63.98 -7.00 19.21
N THR A 5 63.59 -8.12 19.81
CA THR A 5 62.47 -8.93 19.36
C THR A 5 61.18 -8.32 19.88
N VAL A 6 60.39 -7.70 18.98
CA VAL A 6 59.04 -7.22 19.28
C VAL A 6 58.07 -8.39 19.15
N ILE A 7 57.42 -8.79 20.23
CA ILE A 7 56.32 -9.76 20.23
C ILE A 7 55.02 -8.97 20.07
N LEU A 8 54.36 -9.13 18.92
CA LEU A 8 53.03 -8.58 18.67
C LEU A 8 51.97 -9.58 19.19
N PRO A 9 51.04 -9.19 20.09
CA PRO A 9 49.96 -10.09 20.49
C PRO A 9 48.91 -10.13 19.37
N ILE A 10 48.58 -11.34 18.89
CA ILE A 10 47.43 -11.55 18.01
C ILE A 10 46.18 -11.40 18.89
N LEU A 11 45.53 -10.24 18.83
CA LEU A 11 44.18 -10.06 19.36
C LEU A 11 43.23 -10.82 18.43
N ALA A 12 42.75 -11.98 18.87
CA ALA A 12 41.65 -12.66 18.20
C ALA A 12 40.37 -11.84 18.43
N SER A 13 39.92 -11.13 17.40
CA SER A 13 38.62 -10.48 17.39
C SER A 13 37.54 -11.54 17.47
N LEU A 14 36.94 -11.73 18.65
CA LEU A 14 35.71 -12.49 18.82
C LEU A 14 34.59 -11.74 18.09
N ILE A 15 34.32 -12.14 16.85
CA ILE A 15 33.08 -11.78 16.16
C ILE A 15 31.98 -12.47 16.96
N SER A 16 31.30 -11.72 17.82
CA SER A 16 30.07 -12.19 18.45
C SER A 16 29.02 -12.28 17.36
N ALA A 17 28.82 -13.48 16.81
CA ALA A 17 27.64 -13.78 16.03
C ALA A 17 26.45 -13.62 16.98
N ASN A 18 25.57 -12.64 16.72
CA ASN A 18 24.31 -12.52 17.44
C ASN A 18 23.55 -13.84 17.29
N ALA A 19 23.45 -14.61 18.37
CA ALA A 19 22.80 -15.90 18.37
C ALA A 19 21.28 -15.72 18.29
N GLN A 20 20.75 -15.70 17.07
CA GLN A 20 19.33 -15.93 16.84
C GLN A 20 18.98 -17.31 17.38
N SER A 21 18.13 -17.36 18.41
CA SER A 21 17.68 -18.63 19.00
C SER A 21 16.48 -19.17 18.23
N SER A 22 16.38 -20.49 18.14
CA SER A 22 15.22 -21.16 17.53
C SER A 22 13.92 -20.70 18.19
N GLY A 23 12.99 -20.15 17.40
CA GLY A 23 11.67 -19.75 17.86
C GLY A 23 10.70 -20.94 17.99
N PRO A 24 9.47 -20.68 18.46
CA PRO A 24 8.42 -21.67 18.57
C PRO A 24 8.03 -22.26 17.22
N ILE A 25 7.56 -23.51 17.24
CA ILE A 25 6.91 -24.16 16.10
C ILE A 25 5.41 -23.88 16.19
N VAL A 26 4.85 -23.33 15.12
CA VAL A 26 3.41 -23.05 14.96
C VAL A 26 2.84 -24.00 13.93
N ASN A 27 1.73 -24.68 14.27
CA ASN A 27 1.04 -25.59 13.38
C ASN A 27 -0.21 -24.90 12.82
N THR A 28 -0.28 -24.73 11.50
CA THR A 28 -1.52 -24.37 10.79
C THR A 28 -2.19 -25.63 10.24
N SER A 29 -3.35 -25.49 9.59
CA SER A 29 -3.98 -26.63 8.90
C SER A 29 -3.23 -27.09 7.64
N SER A 30 -2.31 -26.28 7.12
CA SER A 30 -1.57 -26.55 5.88
C SER A 30 -0.09 -26.90 6.07
N ALA A 31 0.56 -26.40 7.14
CA ALA A 31 1.97 -26.70 7.42
C ALA A 31 2.35 -26.36 8.88
N SER A 32 3.52 -26.84 9.30
CA SER A 32 4.19 -26.43 10.54
C SER A 32 5.32 -25.46 10.21
N PHE A 33 5.43 -24.34 10.93
CA PHE A 33 6.46 -23.32 10.71
C PHE A 33 7.28 -23.11 11.97
N GLN A 34 8.60 -23.09 11.85
CA GLN A 34 9.52 -22.67 12.91
C GLN A 34 10.02 -21.26 12.62
N GLY A 35 9.72 -20.31 13.51
CA GLY A 35 10.22 -18.95 13.42
C GLY A 35 11.57 -18.77 14.12
N THR A 36 12.06 -17.54 14.11
CA THR A 36 13.32 -17.15 14.75
C THR A 36 13.05 -16.08 15.81
N PHE A 37 13.48 -16.33 17.04
CA PHE A 37 13.39 -15.34 18.11
C PHE A 37 14.59 -14.40 18.07
N ASP A 38 14.32 -13.11 17.94
CA ASP A 38 15.30 -12.05 18.02
C ASP A 38 15.27 -11.43 19.43
N THR A 39 16.33 -11.69 20.20
CA THR A 39 16.49 -11.17 21.56
C THR A 39 16.65 -9.65 21.62
N THR A 40 17.07 -9.01 20.52
CA THR A 40 17.28 -7.56 20.44
C THR A 40 15.94 -6.84 20.39
N THR A 41 15.04 -7.35 19.56
CA THR A 41 13.69 -6.81 19.40
C THR A 41 12.69 -7.48 20.33
N ASN A 42 13.02 -8.56 21.02
CA ASN A 42 12.06 -9.35 21.81
C ASN A 42 10.84 -9.77 20.97
N VAL A 43 11.06 -10.15 19.71
CA VAL A 43 10.03 -10.56 18.74
C VAL A 43 10.44 -11.88 18.10
N THR A 44 9.47 -12.78 17.94
CA THR A 44 9.63 -13.96 17.09
C THR A 44 9.14 -13.63 15.69
N ASN A 45 10.00 -13.83 14.71
CA ASN A 45 9.70 -13.59 13.29
C ASN A 45 9.49 -14.92 12.56
N PHE A 46 8.40 -15.02 11.81
CA PHE A 46 8.16 -16.08 10.84
C PHE A 46 8.20 -15.46 9.45
N PHE A 47 9.36 -15.51 8.81
CA PHE A 47 9.56 -14.96 7.47
C PHE A 47 9.21 -15.97 6.38
N GLY A 48 8.68 -15.49 5.26
CA GLY A 48 8.52 -16.32 4.05
C GLY A 48 7.45 -17.41 4.17
N ILE A 49 6.38 -17.19 4.93
CA ILE A 49 5.25 -18.11 4.97
C ILE A 49 4.48 -18.00 3.66
N ARG A 50 4.37 -19.12 2.93
CA ARG A 50 3.59 -19.19 1.70
C ARG A 50 2.10 -19.12 2.01
N TYR A 51 1.43 -18.07 1.54
CA TYR A 51 -0.02 -17.91 1.76
C TYR A 51 -0.89 -18.36 0.59
N ALA A 52 -0.27 -18.60 -0.58
CA ALA A 52 -0.92 -19.12 -1.77
C ALA A 52 0.05 -19.95 -2.62
N SER A 53 -0.50 -20.82 -3.47
CA SER A 53 0.27 -21.59 -4.44
C SER A 53 1.07 -20.66 -5.39
N PRO A 54 2.28 -21.05 -5.84
CA PRO A 54 3.06 -20.28 -6.80
C PRO A 54 2.21 -19.90 -8.03
N PRO A 55 2.04 -18.61 -8.37
CA PRO A 55 1.18 -18.17 -9.47
C PRO A 55 1.88 -18.30 -10.85
N ILE A 56 2.54 -19.42 -11.09
CA ILE A 56 3.32 -19.72 -12.30
C ILE A 56 2.57 -20.63 -13.27
N GLY A 57 2.99 -20.63 -14.53
CA GLY A 57 2.41 -21.48 -15.57
C GLY A 57 0.91 -21.22 -15.73
N ASP A 58 0.07 -22.25 -15.60
CA ASP A 58 -1.39 -22.08 -15.73
C ASP A 58 -2.01 -21.25 -14.60
N LEU A 59 -1.35 -21.12 -13.44
CA LEU A 59 -1.82 -20.24 -12.37
C LEU A 59 -1.50 -18.76 -12.62
N ARG A 60 -0.72 -18.45 -13.67
CA ARG A 60 -0.50 -17.06 -14.09
C ARG A 60 -1.83 -16.44 -14.53
N PHE A 61 -2.06 -15.21 -14.07
CA PHE A 61 -3.31 -14.45 -14.26
C PHE A 61 -4.57 -15.12 -13.67
N ARG A 62 -4.45 -16.11 -12.79
CA ARG A 62 -5.58 -16.68 -12.05
C ARG A 62 -5.63 -16.16 -10.61
N ALA A 63 -6.76 -16.30 -9.94
CA ALA A 63 -6.90 -15.93 -8.53
C ALA A 63 -5.93 -16.77 -7.67
N PRO A 64 -5.37 -16.20 -6.58
CA PRO A 64 -4.51 -16.97 -5.68
C PRO A 64 -5.23 -18.23 -5.18
N GLN A 65 -4.57 -19.38 -5.30
CA GLN A 65 -5.10 -20.66 -4.80
C GLN A 65 -4.48 -20.98 -3.44
N PRO A 66 -5.17 -21.71 -2.55
CA PRO A 66 -4.59 -22.18 -1.30
C PRO A 66 -3.22 -22.84 -1.52
N PRO A 67 -2.25 -22.66 -0.62
CA PRO A 67 -0.96 -23.29 -0.75
C PRO A 67 -1.09 -24.81 -0.55
N PRO A 68 -0.25 -25.63 -1.21
CA PRO A 68 -0.25 -27.07 -0.97
C PRO A 68 0.09 -27.36 0.49
N ALA A 69 -0.50 -28.42 1.05
CA ALA A 69 -0.11 -28.88 2.37
C ALA A 69 1.31 -29.45 2.32
N ILE A 70 2.15 -29.06 3.29
CA ILE A 70 3.54 -29.50 3.37
C ILE A 70 3.74 -30.28 4.66
N SER A 71 4.23 -31.51 4.55
CA SER A 71 4.59 -32.35 5.69
C SER A 71 5.89 -31.90 6.34
N GLY A 72 5.94 -31.94 7.68
CA GLY A 72 7.12 -31.58 8.45
C GLY A 72 7.25 -30.08 8.72
N VAL A 73 8.27 -29.73 9.51
CA VAL A 73 8.50 -28.35 9.94
C VAL A 73 9.24 -27.57 8.86
N GLN A 74 8.63 -26.49 8.38
CA GLN A 74 9.20 -25.51 7.48
C GLN A 74 9.97 -24.46 8.29
N GLN A 75 11.21 -24.16 7.90
CA GLN A 75 11.93 -23.02 8.48
C GLN A 75 11.38 -21.72 7.90
N ALA A 76 10.95 -20.82 8.77
CA ALA A 76 10.42 -19.50 8.45
C ALA A 76 11.39 -18.41 8.94
N ASP A 77 12.65 -18.51 8.51
CA ASP A 77 13.78 -17.67 8.95
C ASP A 77 14.34 -16.77 7.83
N THR A 78 13.84 -16.94 6.61
CA THR A 78 14.35 -16.29 5.40
C THR A 78 13.30 -15.35 4.82
N ARG A 79 13.70 -14.10 4.52
CA ARG A 79 12.81 -13.12 3.89
C ARG A 79 12.34 -13.59 2.52
N PRO A 80 11.07 -13.37 2.15
CA PRO A 80 10.55 -13.83 0.88
C PRO A 80 11.18 -13.06 -0.29
N PRO A 81 11.24 -13.68 -1.48
CA PRO A 81 11.62 -12.98 -2.68
C PRO A 81 10.58 -11.91 -3.06
N GLU A 82 11.02 -10.93 -3.84
CA GLU A 82 10.13 -9.89 -4.34
C GLU A 82 9.29 -10.41 -5.51
N CYS A 83 8.04 -9.94 -5.60
CA CYS A 83 7.32 -10.06 -6.86
C CYS A 83 8.02 -9.23 -7.94
N PHE A 84 7.82 -9.58 -9.21
CA PHE A 84 8.32 -8.77 -10.32
C PHE A 84 7.88 -7.31 -10.22
N GLN A 85 8.84 -6.40 -10.41
CA GLN A 85 8.68 -4.96 -10.19
C GLN A 85 8.72 -4.22 -11.53
N ALA A 86 7.83 -3.24 -11.70
CA ALA A 86 7.89 -2.27 -12.78
C ALA A 86 8.09 -0.84 -12.23
N SER A 87 7.98 0.16 -13.10
CA SER A 87 8.10 1.57 -12.75
C SER A 87 6.78 2.30 -12.99
N ARG A 88 6.63 3.50 -12.39
CA ARG A 88 5.62 4.47 -12.81
C ARG A 88 5.89 5.00 -14.23
N GLY A 89 4.89 5.65 -14.83
CA GLY A 89 5.04 6.40 -16.07
C GLY A 89 6.08 7.52 -15.96
N LEU A 90 6.90 7.68 -17.00
CA LEU A 90 7.98 8.66 -17.07
C LEU A 90 7.82 9.64 -18.25
N ASN A 91 6.83 9.42 -19.11
CA ASN A 91 6.67 10.19 -20.33
C ASN A 91 6.00 11.55 -20.03
N PRO A 92 6.52 12.68 -20.55
CA PRO A 92 5.90 14.00 -20.36
C PRO A 92 4.48 14.09 -20.94
N VAL A 93 4.12 13.17 -21.84
CA VAL A 93 2.79 13.04 -22.46
C VAL A 93 2.33 11.58 -22.42
N ASN A 94 1.03 11.34 -22.56
CA ASN A 94 0.45 9.99 -22.56
C ASN A 94 1.03 9.10 -23.69
N PRO A 95 1.26 7.79 -23.48
CA PRO A 95 1.94 6.84 -24.40
C PRO A 95 1.47 6.69 -25.86
N PHE A 96 0.48 7.45 -26.34
CA PHE A 96 0.08 7.40 -27.75
C PHE A 96 1.07 8.08 -28.73
N VAL A 97 2.33 8.36 -28.32
CA VAL A 97 3.43 8.92 -29.16
C VAL A 97 4.83 8.43 -28.65
N ASN A 98 5.72 8.02 -29.57
CA ASN A 98 6.93 7.19 -29.35
C ASN A 98 8.18 7.82 -28.69
N GLY A 99 8.94 7.03 -27.91
CA GLY A 99 10.36 7.22 -27.53
C GLY A 99 10.88 6.24 -26.45
N THR A 100 12.16 5.83 -26.44
CA THR A 100 12.75 4.71 -25.63
C THR A 100 13.87 5.11 -24.65
N VAL A 101 14.00 4.46 -23.47
CA VAL A 101 15.19 4.48 -22.55
C VAL A 101 15.26 3.22 -21.60
N GLU A 102 16.37 3.10 -20.85
CA GLU A 102 17.02 1.95 -20.12
C GLU A 102 16.66 1.69 -18.60
N LYS A 103 17.20 0.59 -18.00
CA LYS A 103 16.84 -0.09 -16.72
C LYS A 103 17.77 0.17 -15.48
N ARG A 104 17.29 -0.13 -14.24
CA ARG A 104 18.04 -0.13 -12.93
C ARG A 104 18.11 -1.52 -12.22
N GLN A 105 18.98 -1.65 -11.20
CA GLN A 105 19.64 -2.82 -10.55
C GLN A 105 18.82 -3.77 -9.61
N THR A 106 19.49 -4.85 -9.16
CA THR A 106 19.08 -6.25 -8.90
C THR A 106 18.79 -6.68 -7.44
N VAL A 107 17.52 -6.95 -7.09
CA VAL A 107 17.08 -7.92 -6.05
C VAL A 107 16.48 -9.14 -6.77
N GLN A 108 16.49 -10.35 -6.19
CA GLN A 108 15.89 -11.53 -6.85
C GLN A 108 14.36 -11.37 -6.88
N GLN A 109 13.87 -11.01 -8.06
CA GLN A 109 12.45 -10.94 -8.40
C GLN A 109 12.00 -12.27 -9.02
N THR A 110 10.78 -12.72 -8.71
CA THR A 110 10.20 -13.95 -9.25
C THR A 110 8.68 -13.88 -9.27
N GLU A 111 8.05 -14.69 -10.12
CA GLU A 111 6.60 -14.91 -10.08
C GLU A 111 6.18 -15.72 -8.85
N ASP A 112 7.04 -16.62 -8.37
CA ASP A 112 6.79 -17.34 -7.12
C ASP A 112 7.08 -16.43 -5.92
N CYS A 113 6.14 -15.53 -5.63
CA CYS A 113 6.32 -14.45 -4.65
C CYS A 113 5.17 -14.33 -3.63
N LEU A 114 4.19 -15.24 -3.61
CA LEU A 114 3.01 -15.14 -2.74
C LEU A 114 3.30 -15.61 -1.30
N PHE A 115 4.05 -14.78 -0.59
CA PHE A 115 4.49 -14.98 0.78
C PHE A 115 4.04 -13.85 1.71
N LEU A 116 3.98 -14.13 3.00
CA LEU A 116 3.81 -13.16 4.06
C LEU A 116 4.78 -13.44 5.20
N ASN A 117 4.95 -12.45 6.06
CA ASN A 117 5.68 -12.60 7.31
C ASN A 117 4.72 -12.41 8.48
N VAL A 118 4.84 -13.24 9.52
CA VAL A 118 4.11 -13.08 10.78
C VAL A 118 5.11 -12.74 11.88
N HIS A 119 4.79 -11.73 12.67
CA HIS A 119 5.63 -11.25 13.77
C HIS A 119 4.81 -11.33 15.05
N ILE A 120 5.34 -12.02 16.07
CA ILE A 120 4.67 -12.17 17.37
C ILE A 120 5.55 -11.64 18.51
N PRO A 121 4.96 -11.04 19.55
CA PRO A 121 5.73 -10.55 20.70
C PRO A 121 6.32 -11.70 21.52
N GLY A 122 7.55 -11.50 21.99
CA GLY A 122 8.26 -12.45 22.85
C GLY A 122 8.73 -13.72 22.15
N SER A 123 9.17 -14.69 22.96
CA SER A 123 9.77 -15.96 22.51
C SER A 123 8.78 -17.12 22.39
N SER A 124 7.49 -16.87 22.59
CA SER A 124 6.45 -17.91 22.60
C SER A 124 5.12 -17.35 22.12
N VAL A 125 4.30 -18.19 21.49
CA VAL A 125 2.92 -17.84 21.11
C VAL A 125 2.11 -17.42 22.33
N SER A 126 1.46 -16.26 22.23
CA SER A 126 0.58 -15.76 23.28
C SER A 126 -0.58 -16.73 23.54
N LYS A 127 -0.90 -16.95 24.82
CA LYS A 127 -2.09 -17.70 25.23
C LYS A 127 -3.38 -16.87 25.14
N GLN A 128 -3.25 -15.54 25.17
CA GLN A 128 -4.37 -14.62 25.03
C GLN A 128 -4.42 -14.13 23.57
N PRO A 129 -5.55 -14.23 22.88
CA PRO A 129 -5.69 -13.74 21.50
C PRO A 129 -5.38 -12.24 21.41
N LEU A 130 -4.40 -11.89 20.57
CA LEU A 130 -3.99 -10.50 20.35
C LEU A 130 -4.65 -9.91 19.09
N PRO A 131 -5.02 -8.61 19.08
CA PRO A 131 -5.36 -7.90 17.85
C PRO A 131 -4.27 -8.05 16.78
N VAL A 132 -4.68 -8.07 15.51
CA VAL A 132 -3.78 -8.29 14.38
C VAL A 132 -3.78 -7.07 13.49
N VAL A 133 -2.61 -6.54 13.16
CA VAL A 133 -2.43 -5.54 12.10
C VAL A 133 -1.83 -6.20 10.85
N VAL A 134 -2.49 -6.04 9.72
CA VAL A 134 -2.00 -6.53 8.41
C VAL A 134 -1.57 -5.34 7.59
N TRP A 135 -0.27 -5.22 7.34
CA TRP A 135 0.33 -4.18 6.52
C TRP A 135 0.40 -4.59 5.05
N ILE A 136 -0.21 -3.77 4.20
CA ILE A 136 -0.20 -3.87 2.74
C ILE A 136 0.70 -2.76 2.21
N HIS A 137 1.82 -3.11 1.59
CA HIS A 137 2.78 -2.12 1.11
C HIS A 137 2.24 -1.29 -0.07
N GLY A 138 2.75 -0.07 -0.21
CA GLY A 138 2.52 0.78 -1.37
C GLY A 138 3.39 0.42 -2.59
N GLY A 139 3.47 1.35 -3.54
CA GLY A 139 4.27 1.22 -4.77
C GLY A 139 3.45 1.24 -6.07
N GLY A 140 2.29 1.90 -6.06
CA GLY A 140 1.50 2.15 -7.28
C GLY A 140 1.00 0.89 -7.99
N TYR A 141 0.88 -0.23 -7.26
CA TYR A 141 0.57 -1.57 -7.78
C TYR A 141 1.63 -2.17 -8.72
N VAL A 142 2.77 -1.50 -8.93
CA VAL A 142 3.84 -1.94 -9.83
C VAL A 142 5.15 -2.26 -9.09
N GLY A 143 5.31 -1.78 -7.85
CA GLY A 143 6.47 -2.06 -7.03
C GLY A 143 6.14 -2.19 -5.55
N GLY A 144 7.15 -2.52 -4.74
CA GLY A 144 7.07 -2.69 -3.29
C GLY A 144 7.35 -4.12 -2.83
N SER A 145 7.62 -4.24 -1.52
CA SER A 145 8.02 -5.50 -0.87
C SER A 145 7.72 -5.47 0.63
N ALA A 146 7.12 -6.51 1.18
CA ALA A 146 6.98 -6.77 2.61
C ALA A 146 8.32 -6.81 3.34
N SER A 147 9.40 -7.20 2.65
CA SER A 147 10.71 -7.38 3.25
C SER A 147 11.34 -6.09 3.76
N VAL A 148 10.89 -4.92 3.30
CA VAL A 148 11.38 -3.61 3.77
C VAL A 148 10.63 -3.07 4.99
N PHE A 149 9.61 -3.76 5.49
CA PHE A 149 8.77 -3.28 6.61
C PHE A 149 8.95 -4.21 7.83
N PRO A 150 9.79 -3.82 8.81
CA PRO A 150 10.01 -4.62 10.02
C PRO A 150 8.74 -4.63 10.89
N GLY A 151 8.06 -5.77 10.99
CA GLY A 151 6.88 -5.89 11.86
C GLY A 151 7.18 -5.71 13.35
N SER A 152 8.45 -5.82 13.77
CA SER A 152 8.91 -5.49 15.12
C SER A 152 8.59 -4.05 15.52
N ASP A 153 8.65 -3.12 14.57
CA ASP A 153 8.42 -1.69 14.84
C ASP A 153 6.98 -1.46 15.31
N LEU A 154 6.02 -2.14 14.66
CA LEU A 154 4.61 -2.08 15.04
C LEU A 154 4.33 -2.77 16.38
N ILE A 155 5.02 -3.89 16.67
CA ILE A 155 4.88 -4.60 17.95
C ILE A 155 5.43 -3.75 19.10
N HIS A 156 6.55 -3.05 18.90
CA HIS A 156 7.13 -2.16 19.89
C HIS A 156 6.26 -0.96 20.17
N GLU A 157 5.74 -0.32 19.12
CA GLU A 157 4.82 0.82 19.26
C GLU A 157 3.54 0.43 20.01
N ALA A 158 3.10 -0.82 19.88
CA ALA A 158 1.92 -1.35 20.57
C ALA A 158 2.20 -1.89 21.99
N ASP A 159 3.39 -1.68 22.55
CA ASP A 159 3.85 -2.29 23.82
C ASP A 159 3.60 -3.82 23.87
N SER A 160 3.97 -4.52 22.79
CA SER A 160 3.74 -5.96 22.63
C SER A 160 2.26 -6.40 22.59
N GLY A 161 1.33 -5.46 22.41
CA GLY A 161 -0.11 -5.70 22.44
C GLY A 161 -0.74 -6.22 21.14
N VAL A 162 0.05 -6.42 20.08
CA VAL A 162 -0.46 -6.82 18.75
C VAL A 162 0.41 -7.89 18.09
N ILE A 163 -0.17 -8.56 17.10
CA ILE A 163 0.55 -9.33 16.08
C ILE A 163 0.61 -8.51 14.78
N ALA A 164 1.77 -8.47 14.15
CA ALA A 164 1.95 -7.80 12.87
C ALA A 164 2.11 -8.82 11.74
N VAL A 165 1.47 -8.57 10.60
CA VAL A 165 1.60 -9.36 9.38
C VAL A 165 1.97 -8.43 8.23
N THR A 166 3.02 -8.74 7.47
CA THR A 166 3.39 -8.01 6.24
C THR A 166 3.26 -8.94 5.04
N ILE A 167 2.63 -8.49 3.96
CA ILE A 167 2.27 -9.36 2.82
C ILE A 167 2.97 -8.95 1.53
N GLN A 168 3.45 -9.94 0.76
CA GLN A 168 3.68 -9.78 -0.68
C GLN A 168 2.35 -9.89 -1.41
N TYR A 169 2.20 -9.21 -2.53
CA TYR A 169 1.11 -9.44 -3.47
C TYR A 169 1.60 -9.24 -4.91
N ARG A 170 0.91 -9.83 -5.89
CA ARG A 170 1.30 -9.69 -7.30
C ARG A 170 1.15 -8.24 -7.76
N LEU A 171 2.11 -7.78 -8.55
CA LEU A 171 2.23 -6.42 -9.04
C LEU A 171 2.23 -6.37 -10.57
N GLY A 172 2.07 -5.17 -11.13
CA GLY A 172 2.15 -4.90 -12.56
C GLY A 172 1.27 -5.82 -13.38
N VAL A 173 1.78 -6.23 -14.54
CA VAL A 173 1.11 -7.18 -15.44
C VAL A 173 0.76 -8.51 -14.76
N PHE A 174 1.53 -8.96 -13.77
CA PHE A 174 1.30 -10.24 -13.11
C PHE A 174 0.10 -10.20 -12.15
N GLY A 175 -0.20 -9.04 -11.56
CA GLY A 175 -1.29 -8.86 -10.59
C GLY A 175 -2.53 -8.18 -11.16
N PHE A 176 -2.37 -7.33 -12.17
CA PHE A 176 -3.38 -6.37 -12.60
C PHE A 176 -3.51 -6.29 -14.13
N LEU A 177 -3.09 -7.33 -14.89
CA LEU A 177 -3.51 -7.46 -16.28
C LEU A 177 -5.04 -7.54 -16.34
N SER A 178 -5.64 -6.66 -17.12
CA SER A 178 -7.07 -6.54 -17.33
C SER A 178 -7.46 -6.81 -18.79
N GLY A 179 -8.74 -6.95 -19.07
CA GLY A 179 -9.29 -7.21 -20.40
C GLY A 179 -10.29 -8.35 -20.41
N GLN A 180 -11.12 -8.42 -21.45
CA GLN A 180 -12.17 -9.42 -21.61
C GLN A 180 -11.59 -10.84 -21.60
N LYS A 181 -10.43 -11.05 -22.23
CA LYS A 181 -9.75 -12.36 -22.21
C LYS A 181 -9.37 -12.80 -20.80
N VAL A 182 -8.90 -11.89 -19.95
CA VAL A 182 -8.61 -12.19 -18.54
C VAL A 182 -9.89 -12.44 -17.75
N LYS A 183 -10.99 -11.76 -18.07
CA LYS A 183 -12.29 -12.03 -17.44
C LYS A 183 -12.81 -13.44 -17.78
N ASP A 184 -12.64 -13.87 -19.03
CA ASP A 184 -13.21 -15.11 -19.55
C ASP A 184 -12.51 -16.37 -19.00
N ASP A 185 -11.18 -16.35 -18.92
CA ASP A 185 -10.38 -17.50 -18.45
C ASP A 185 -9.24 -17.07 -17.53
N GLY A 186 -9.48 -16.14 -16.62
CA GLY A 186 -8.47 -15.68 -15.67
C GLY A 186 -9.10 -15.11 -14.40
N ALA A 187 -8.36 -14.25 -13.72
CA ALA A 187 -8.86 -13.44 -12.64
C ALA A 187 -8.32 -12.02 -12.80
N LEU A 188 -9.24 -11.07 -12.91
CA LEU A 188 -8.94 -9.66 -12.76
C LEU A 188 -8.55 -9.38 -11.31
N ASN A 189 -7.76 -8.33 -11.09
CA ASN A 189 -7.34 -7.89 -9.76
C ASN A 189 -6.68 -9.01 -8.93
N ALA A 190 -5.93 -9.88 -9.58
CA ALA A 190 -5.34 -11.09 -9.00
C ALA A 190 -4.38 -10.81 -7.83
N GLY A 191 -3.89 -9.57 -7.70
CA GLY A 191 -3.08 -9.08 -6.58
C GLY A 191 -3.85 -8.69 -5.32
N LEU A 192 -5.19 -8.59 -5.32
CA LEU A 192 -5.94 -8.11 -4.14
C LEU A 192 -6.41 -9.21 -3.17
N PRO A 193 -7.07 -10.29 -3.60
CA PRO A 193 -7.71 -11.20 -2.65
C PRO A 193 -6.70 -11.96 -1.78
N PHE A 194 -6.82 -11.81 -0.46
CA PHE A 194 -6.13 -12.65 0.52
C PHE A 194 -7.06 -13.01 1.68
N ARG A 195 -7.04 -14.29 2.08
CA ARG A 195 -7.88 -14.81 3.20
C ARG A 195 -7.07 -15.54 4.26
N TRP A 196 -5.82 -15.88 3.94
CA TRP A 196 -4.93 -16.69 4.75
C TRP A 196 -4.82 -16.19 6.19
N VAL A 197 -4.71 -14.87 6.40
CA VAL A 197 -4.59 -14.28 7.75
C VAL A 197 -5.81 -14.65 8.61
N HIS A 198 -7.02 -14.40 8.11
CA HIS A 198 -8.24 -14.75 8.84
C HIS A 198 -8.33 -16.27 9.14
N GLU A 199 -7.87 -17.10 8.21
CA GLU A 199 -7.96 -18.57 8.31
C GLU A 199 -6.91 -19.19 9.25
N HIS A 200 -5.77 -18.53 9.48
CA HIS A 200 -4.63 -19.15 10.16
C HIS A 200 -4.02 -18.37 11.33
N ILE A 201 -4.30 -17.07 11.47
CA ILE A 201 -3.57 -16.22 12.44
C ILE A 201 -3.78 -16.62 13.91
N SER A 202 -4.88 -17.31 14.23
CA SER A 202 -5.12 -17.84 15.58
C SER A 202 -4.09 -18.89 16.00
N SER A 203 -3.45 -19.59 15.06
CA SER A 203 -2.35 -20.50 15.36
C SER A 203 -1.10 -19.76 15.88
N PHE A 204 -0.96 -18.49 15.51
CA PHE A 204 0.13 -17.59 15.93
C PHE A 204 -0.24 -16.77 17.18
N GLY A 205 -1.41 -17.02 17.79
CA GLY A 205 -1.91 -16.28 18.95
C GLY A 205 -2.73 -15.04 18.60
N GLY A 206 -3.15 -14.89 17.35
CA GLY A 206 -3.96 -13.78 16.88
C GLY A 206 -5.46 -14.00 17.03
N ASP A 207 -6.17 -12.93 17.32
CA ASP A 207 -7.63 -12.88 17.31
C ASP A 207 -8.11 -12.59 15.88
N ASN A 208 -8.64 -13.60 15.19
CA ASN A 208 -9.08 -13.47 13.80
C ASN A 208 -10.36 -12.62 13.64
N GLU A 209 -11.05 -12.30 14.75
CA GLU A 209 -12.15 -11.32 14.78
C GLU A 209 -11.64 -9.88 14.99
N LYS A 210 -10.35 -9.70 15.34
CA LYS A 210 -9.71 -8.41 15.58
C LYS A 210 -8.60 -8.06 14.60
N ILE A 211 -8.80 -8.41 13.33
CA ILE A 211 -7.92 -8.01 12.24
C ILE A 211 -8.22 -6.56 11.82
N THR A 212 -7.18 -5.74 11.77
CA THR A 212 -7.17 -4.41 11.15
C THR A 212 -6.25 -4.44 9.95
N ILE A 213 -6.76 -4.11 8.76
CA ILE A 213 -5.93 -3.95 7.56
C ILE A 213 -5.43 -2.52 7.48
N TRP A 214 -4.16 -2.34 7.13
CA TRP A 214 -3.52 -1.04 6.99
C TRP A 214 -2.66 -1.04 5.74
N GLY A 215 -2.73 0.01 4.94
CA GLY A 215 -1.79 0.18 3.85
C GLY A 215 -1.43 1.62 3.59
N GLU A 216 -0.35 1.80 2.85
CA GLU A 216 0.15 3.08 2.38
C GLU A 216 0.07 3.14 0.85
N SER A 217 -0.26 4.32 0.28
CA SER A 217 -0.32 4.51 -1.18
C SER A 217 -1.18 3.43 -1.86
N ALA A 218 -0.65 2.67 -2.82
CA ALA A 218 -1.37 1.54 -3.44
C ALA A 218 -1.81 0.44 -2.45
N GLY A 219 -1.14 0.27 -1.32
CA GLY A 219 -1.62 -0.55 -0.22
C GLY A 219 -2.86 0.07 0.44
N ALA A 220 -2.90 1.40 0.62
CA ALA A 220 -4.09 2.12 1.07
C ALA A 220 -5.24 2.04 0.05
N GLY A 221 -4.91 2.06 -1.25
CA GLY A 221 -5.85 1.78 -2.33
C GLY A 221 -6.37 0.34 -2.29
N SER A 222 -5.52 -0.63 -1.96
CA SER A 222 -5.92 -2.03 -1.75
C SER A 222 -6.85 -2.16 -0.55
N VAL A 223 -6.57 -1.46 0.56
CA VAL A 223 -7.49 -1.37 1.71
C VAL A 223 -8.84 -0.81 1.28
N LEU A 224 -8.88 0.27 0.50
CA LEU A 224 -10.12 0.81 -0.08
C LEU A 224 -10.87 -0.27 -0.88
N GLN A 225 -10.19 -1.04 -1.73
CA GLN A 225 -10.84 -2.12 -2.49
C GLN A 225 -11.41 -3.20 -1.59
N HIS A 226 -10.70 -3.61 -0.54
CA HIS A 226 -11.23 -4.56 0.45
C HIS A 226 -12.42 -4.01 1.24
N VAL A 227 -12.42 -2.71 1.54
CA VAL A 227 -13.55 -2.04 2.19
C VAL A 227 -14.81 -2.11 1.33
N ILE A 228 -14.73 -1.87 0.02
CA ILE A 228 -15.90 -1.89 -0.87
C ILE A 228 -16.19 -3.27 -1.49
N ALA A 229 -15.27 -4.24 -1.33
CA ALA A 229 -15.35 -5.54 -1.96
C ALA A 229 -16.70 -6.23 -1.73
N GLN A 230 -17.26 -6.79 -2.80
CA GLN A 230 -18.54 -7.49 -2.79
C GLN A 230 -19.67 -6.62 -2.20
N ASN A 231 -19.71 -5.32 -2.55
CA ASN A 231 -20.66 -4.34 -2.02
C ASN A 231 -20.64 -4.23 -0.48
N GLY A 232 -19.46 -4.25 0.12
CA GLY A 232 -19.28 -4.19 1.58
C GLY A 232 -19.85 -5.40 2.33
N GLN A 233 -19.94 -6.56 1.67
CA GLN A 233 -20.58 -7.77 2.22
C GLN A 233 -19.71 -9.01 2.02
N THR A 234 -18.39 -8.88 2.19
CA THR A 234 -17.47 -10.00 2.11
C THR A 234 -17.80 -11.04 3.19
N ARG A 235 -17.94 -12.31 2.80
CA ARG A 235 -18.26 -13.43 3.71
C ARG A 235 -17.18 -14.53 3.68
N PRO A 236 -16.65 -14.95 4.85
CA PRO A 236 -16.81 -14.34 6.17
C PRO A 236 -16.20 -12.93 6.21
N GLN A 237 -16.53 -12.15 7.24
CA GLN A 237 -15.87 -10.86 7.47
C GLN A 237 -14.38 -11.09 7.72
N LEU A 238 -13.50 -10.50 6.91
CA LEU A 238 -12.05 -10.75 6.97
C LEU A 238 -11.31 -9.80 7.92
N PHE A 239 -11.90 -8.66 8.24
CA PHE A 239 -11.33 -7.64 9.12
C PHE A 239 -12.43 -6.82 9.80
N ARG A 240 -12.13 -6.31 11.00
CA ARG A 240 -13.03 -5.44 11.76
C ARG A 240 -12.81 -3.96 11.46
N ALA A 241 -11.61 -3.55 11.06
CA ALA A 241 -11.28 -2.15 10.85
C ALA A 241 -10.25 -1.95 9.74
N ALA A 242 -10.21 -0.72 9.21
CA ALA A 242 -9.32 -0.32 8.13
C ALA A 242 -8.50 0.90 8.54
N MET A 243 -7.26 0.95 8.08
CA MET A 243 -6.42 2.14 8.16
C MET A 243 -5.82 2.47 6.79
N THR A 244 -5.77 3.74 6.44
CA THR A 244 -5.16 4.19 5.18
C THR A 244 -4.18 5.33 5.41
N SER A 245 -2.96 5.16 4.94
CA SER A 245 -1.95 6.22 4.84
C SER A 245 -1.86 6.64 3.38
N SER A 246 -2.44 7.80 3.04
CA SER A 246 -2.54 8.32 1.67
C SER A 246 -3.42 7.42 0.77
N THR A 247 -4.74 7.39 1.01
CA THR A 247 -5.72 6.57 0.25
C THR A 247 -5.57 6.75 -1.26
N PHE A 248 -5.07 5.74 -1.98
CA PHE A 248 -4.78 5.85 -3.42
C PHE A 248 -5.94 5.37 -4.29
N LEU A 249 -6.50 6.27 -5.09
CA LEU A 249 -7.55 5.97 -6.06
C LEU A 249 -7.19 6.54 -7.45
N PRO A 250 -6.41 5.81 -8.27
CA PRO A 250 -6.22 6.16 -9.67
C PRO A 250 -7.51 5.88 -10.47
N SER A 251 -7.52 6.15 -11.78
CA SER A 251 -8.61 5.71 -12.65
C SER A 251 -8.78 4.19 -12.61
N GLN A 252 -9.99 3.72 -12.26
CA GLN A 252 -10.42 2.33 -12.18
C GLN A 252 -11.54 2.05 -13.18
N TYR A 253 -11.16 1.91 -14.44
CA TYR A 253 -12.10 1.62 -15.55
C TYR A 253 -12.76 0.24 -15.39
N ASN A 254 -13.83 -0.01 -16.15
CA ASN A 254 -14.32 -1.38 -16.31
C ASN A 254 -13.27 -2.21 -17.03
N PHE A 255 -13.18 -3.49 -16.67
CA PHE A 255 -12.15 -4.40 -17.19
C PHE A 255 -12.07 -4.47 -18.73
N ASN A 256 -13.16 -4.17 -19.44
CA ASN A 256 -13.29 -4.21 -20.90
C ASN A 256 -13.46 -2.81 -21.53
N ASP A 257 -13.22 -1.73 -20.78
CA ASP A 257 -13.17 -0.39 -21.34
C ASP A 257 -11.94 -0.25 -22.26
N ARG A 258 -11.97 0.78 -23.12
CA ARG A 258 -10.92 1.06 -24.13
C ARG A 258 -9.49 1.03 -23.57
N ILE A 259 -9.27 1.56 -22.37
CA ILE A 259 -7.92 1.70 -21.79
C ILE A 259 -7.38 0.33 -21.32
N PRO A 260 -8.08 -0.43 -20.45
CA PRO A 260 -7.73 -1.82 -20.14
C PRO A 260 -7.48 -2.71 -21.37
N GLU A 261 -8.34 -2.65 -22.38
CA GLU A 261 -8.18 -3.44 -23.61
C GLU A 261 -6.96 -3.02 -24.44
N ALA A 262 -6.65 -1.71 -24.49
CA ALA A 262 -5.46 -1.23 -25.17
C ALA A 262 -4.18 -1.72 -24.48
N VAL A 263 -4.12 -1.65 -23.15
CA VAL A 263 -2.98 -2.17 -22.37
C VAL A 263 -2.83 -3.69 -22.55
N PHE A 264 -3.93 -4.44 -22.57
CA PHE A 264 -3.90 -5.88 -22.89
C PHE A 264 -3.32 -6.15 -24.29
N GLY A 265 -3.75 -5.38 -25.29
CA GLY A 265 -3.25 -5.46 -26.66
C GLY A 265 -1.75 -5.18 -26.77
N GLU A 266 -1.24 -4.19 -26.03
CA GLU A 266 0.20 -3.89 -25.96
C GLU A 266 1.00 -5.04 -25.34
N VAL A 267 0.51 -5.64 -24.25
CA VAL A 267 1.15 -6.82 -23.64
C VAL A 267 1.23 -7.96 -24.65
N VAL A 268 0.12 -8.28 -25.32
CA VAL A 268 0.07 -9.33 -26.36
C VAL A 268 1.05 -9.06 -27.50
N ALA A 269 1.17 -7.80 -27.94
CA ALA A 269 2.09 -7.40 -29.00
C ALA A 269 3.56 -7.52 -28.58
N MET A 270 3.90 -7.08 -27.37
CA MET A 270 5.28 -7.09 -26.86
C MET A 270 5.79 -8.49 -26.50
N THR A 271 4.89 -9.44 -26.28
CA THR A 271 5.27 -10.84 -25.96
C THR A 271 5.12 -11.80 -27.13
N ASN A 272 4.94 -11.30 -28.36
CA ASN A 272 4.75 -12.11 -29.57
C ASN A 272 3.52 -13.06 -29.52
N CYS A 273 2.47 -12.67 -28.80
CA CYS A 273 1.23 -13.46 -28.71
C CYS A 273 0.16 -13.03 -29.72
N SER A 274 0.40 -12.02 -30.56
CA SER A 274 -0.61 -11.45 -31.48
C SER A 274 -1.18 -12.43 -32.51
N SER A 275 -0.45 -13.47 -32.88
CA SER A 275 -0.91 -14.50 -33.83
C SER A 275 -1.53 -15.72 -33.15
N ALA A 276 -1.54 -15.77 -31.82
CA ALA A 276 -2.13 -16.89 -31.08
C ALA A 276 -3.65 -16.85 -31.17
N GLN A 277 -4.28 -18.02 -31.39
CA GLN A 277 -5.74 -18.16 -31.35
C GLN A 277 -6.30 -17.85 -29.96
N ASP A 278 -5.57 -18.25 -28.92
CA ASP A 278 -5.83 -17.89 -27.53
C ASP A 278 -4.63 -17.10 -26.99
N THR A 279 -4.80 -15.78 -26.96
CA THR A 279 -3.77 -14.86 -26.51
C THR A 279 -3.45 -15.00 -25.02
N LEU A 280 -4.43 -15.32 -24.16
CA LEU A 280 -4.18 -15.47 -22.73
C LEU A 280 -3.41 -16.76 -22.44
N SER A 281 -3.78 -17.86 -23.09
CA SER A 281 -3.00 -19.10 -23.01
C SER A 281 -1.57 -18.93 -23.54
N CYS A 282 -1.39 -18.16 -24.62
CA CYS A 282 -0.06 -17.77 -25.07
C CYS A 282 0.70 -16.99 -23.98
N LEU A 283 0.08 -15.98 -23.38
CA LEU A 283 0.69 -15.17 -22.31
C LEU A 283 1.09 -16.00 -21.07
N ARG A 284 0.36 -17.08 -20.75
CA ARG A 284 0.76 -18.02 -19.69
C ARG A 284 2.02 -18.82 -20.02
N ALA A 285 2.26 -19.09 -21.30
CA ALA A 285 3.42 -19.82 -21.78
C ALA A 285 4.67 -18.94 -21.99
N VAL A 286 4.52 -17.61 -21.98
CA VAL A 286 5.63 -16.65 -22.12
C VAL A 286 6.63 -16.81 -20.97
N ASP A 287 7.93 -16.71 -21.26
CA ASP A 287 8.96 -16.66 -20.22
C ASP A 287 8.75 -15.47 -19.28
N ALA A 288 8.92 -15.68 -17.98
CA ALA A 288 8.65 -14.67 -16.96
C ALA A 288 9.46 -13.37 -17.17
N ASN A 289 10.72 -13.48 -17.60
CA ASN A 289 11.57 -12.31 -17.84
C ASN A 289 11.15 -11.54 -19.10
N THR A 290 10.64 -12.25 -20.12
CA THR A 290 10.06 -11.63 -21.31
C THR A 290 8.81 -10.83 -20.97
N LEU A 291 7.90 -11.42 -20.18
CA LEU A 291 6.71 -10.74 -19.70
C LEU A 291 7.06 -9.56 -18.77
N GLU A 292 8.08 -9.71 -17.92
CA GLU A 292 8.59 -8.64 -17.08
C GLU A 292 9.23 -7.49 -17.90
N ALA A 293 9.94 -7.81 -18.99
CA ALA A 293 10.43 -6.76 -19.89
C ALA A 293 9.27 -5.95 -20.50
N ALA A 294 8.17 -6.62 -20.90
CA ALA A 294 6.95 -5.94 -21.35
C ALA A 294 6.30 -5.12 -20.22
N ASN A 295 6.20 -5.68 -19.02
CA ASN A 295 5.68 -5.02 -17.81
C ASN A 295 6.39 -3.68 -17.55
N THR A 296 7.73 -3.71 -17.50
CA THR A 296 8.57 -2.53 -17.29
C THR A 296 8.36 -1.50 -18.42
N ASN A 297 8.45 -1.93 -19.69
CA ASN A 297 8.39 -1.02 -20.83
C ASN A 297 7.03 -0.32 -20.96
N ILE A 298 5.93 -1.08 -20.86
CA ILE A 298 4.57 -0.53 -20.93
C ILE A 298 4.36 0.47 -19.79
N SER A 299 4.72 0.10 -18.56
CA SER A 299 4.49 0.97 -17.40
C SER A 299 5.26 2.29 -17.51
N MET A 300 6.51 2.27 -17.96
CA MET A 300 7.32 3.49 -18.14
C MET A 300 6.80 4.40 -19.26
N ASN A 301 6.19 3.82 -20.29
CA ASN A 301 5.60 4.59 -21.38
C ASN A 301 4.37 5.40 -20.93
N GLY A 302 3.77 5.07 -19.78
CA GLY A 302 2.69 5.81 -19.14
C GLY A 302 2.99 7.31 -18.91
N PHE A 303 1.93 8.10 -18.79
CA PHE A 303 2.03 9.52 -18.43
C PHE A 303 2.76 9.68 -17.09
N PHE A 304 3.60 10.72 -16.98
CA PHE A 304 4.44 10.95 -15.81
C PHE A 304 3.63 10.88 -14.51
N GLY A 305 4.08 10.02 -13.58
CA GLY A 305 3.47 9.89 -12.26
C GLY A 305 2.19 9.07 -12.20
N THR A 306 1.72 8.51 -13.32
CA THR A 306 0.58 7.58 -13.36
C THR A 306 1.02 6.12 -13.43
N PHE A 307 0.06 5.22 -13.25
CA PHE A 307 0.26 3.77 -13.21
C PHE A 307 -0.79 3.12 -14.12
N LEU A 308 -0.36 2.16 -14.95
CA LEU A 308 -1.23 1.53 -15.96
C LEU A 308 -1.86 0.23 -15.46
N PHE A 309 -1.09 -0.59 -14.76
CA PHE A 309 -1.55 -1.83 -14.15
C PHE A 309 -2.11 -1.55 -12.76
N VAL A 310 -3.39 -1.15 -12.71
CA VAL A 310 -4.13 -0.80 -11.49
C VAL A 310 -5.43 -1.61 -11.42
N PRO A 311 -6.14 -1.63 -10.27
CA PRO A 311 -7.37 -2.40 -10.19
C PRO A 311 -8.46 -1.87 -11.14
N VAL A 312 -9.27 -2.79 -11.67
CA VAL A 312 -10.42 -2.51 -12.57
C VAL A 312 -11.74 -2.96 -11.94
N VAL A 313 -12.85 -2.36 -12.36
CA VAL A 313 -14.18 -2.88 -12.02
C VAL A 313 -14.36 -4.23 -12.71
N ASP A 314 -14.46 -5.30 -11.93
CA ASP A 314 -14.49 -6.69 -12.42
C ASP A 314 -15.89 -7.33 -12.33
N GLY A 315 -16.85 -6.69 -11.66
CA GLY A 315 -18.23 -7.17 -11.49
C GLY A 315 -18.43 -8.26 -10.43
N SER A 316 -17.39 -8.60 -9.67
CA SER A 316 -17.37 -9.67 -8.67
C SER A 316 -16.72 -9.26 -7.35
N PHE A 317 -15.41 -9.02 -7.33
CA PHE A 317 -14.70 -8.47 -6.17
C PHE A 317 -14.93 -6.96 -6.11
N ILE A 318 -14.59 -6.23 -7.18
CA ILE A 318 -14.97 -4.81 -7.38
C ILE A 318 -16.19 -4.77 -8.30
N THR A 319 -17.36 -4.51 -7.72
CA THR A 319 -18.66 -4.61 -8.41
C THR A 319 -19.03 -3.35 -9.19
N GLN A 320 -18.45 -2.21 -8.84
CA GLN A 320 -18.70 -0.90 -9.44
C GLN A 320 -17.55 0.06 -9.11
N ARG A 321 -17.56 1.27 -9.69
CA ARG A 321 -16.61 2.34 -9.38
C ARG A 321 -16.55 2.64 -7.88
N ALA A 322 -15.37 2.96 -7.36
CA ALA A 322 -15.17 3.19 -5.95
C ALA A 322 -15.97 4.39 -5.45
N THR A 323 -16.02 5.50 -6.19
CA THR A 323 -16.85 6.66 -5.82
C THR A 323 -18.33 6.30 -5.67
N GLU A 324 -18.86 5.44 -6.54
CA GLU A 324 -20.25 4.98 -6.46
C GLU A 324 -20.48 4.00 -5.31
N ALA A 325 -19.54 3.09 -5.07
CA ALA A 325 -19.62 2.16 -3.96
C ALA A 325 -19.60 2.89 -2.60
N LEU A 326 -18.71 3.87 -2.46
CA LEU A 326 -18.56 4.66 -1.23
C LEU A 326 -19.81 5.50 -0.91
N ARG A 327 -20.50 6.05 -1.93
CA ARG A 327 -21.77 6.76 -1.73
C ARG A 327 -22.88 5.88 -1.15
N GLN A 328 -22.83 4.57 -1.38
CA GLN A 328 -23.81 3.64 -0.80
C GLN A 328 -23.61 3.40 0.70
N ARG A 329 -22.43 3.77 1.26
CA ARG A 329 -22.08 3.56 2.67
C ARG A 329 -22.18 2.10 3.12
N LYS A 330 -21.98 1.18 2.18
CA LYS A 330 -21.86 -0.26 2.44
C LYS A 330 -20.37 -0.61 2.43
N VAL A 331 -19.84 -0.89 3.61
CA VAL A 331 -18.41 -1.12 3.83
C VAL A 331 -18.18 -2.41 4.60
N ASN A 332 -17.10 -3.11 4.27
CA ASN A 332 -16.51 -4.12 5.13
C ASN A 332 -15.73 -3.40 6.25
N GLY A 333 -15.93 -3.82 7.50
CA GLY A 333 -15.33 -3.19 8.68
C GLY A 333 -16.21 -2.13 9.33
N GLN A 334 -15.92 -1.81 10.58
CA GLN A 334 -16.75 -0.97 11.45
C GLN A 334 -16.13 0.38 11.79
N ALA A 335 -14.82 0.55 11.59
CA ALA A 335 -14.09 1.76 11.91
C ALA A 335 -12.95 2.03 10.91
N LEU A 336 -12.63 3.31 10.74
CA LEU A 336 -11.57 3.79 9.85
C LEU A 336 -10.66 4.81 10.56
N LEU A 337 -9.36 4.68 10.38
CA LEU A 337 -8.38 5.75 10.64
C LEU A 337 -7.64 6.06 9.34
N SER A 338 -7.71 7.30 8.87
CA SER A 338 -7.10 7.70 7.61
C SER A 338 -6.23 8.93 7.76
N VAL A 339 -5.02 8.88 7.22
CA VAL A 339 -4.03 9.96 7.23
C VAL A 339 -3.58 10.28 5.81
N THR A 340 -3.32 11.54 5.52
CA THR A 340 -2.72 12.00 4.26
C THR A 340 -1.49 12.86 4.56
N ASN A 341 -0.51 12.85 3.67
CA ASN A 341 0.55 13.86 3.66
C ASN A 341 -0.02 15.18 3.11
N THR A 342 0.46 16.34 3.56
CA THR A 342 -0.05 17.65 3.06
C THR A 342 0.16 17.81 1.54
N ASN A 343 1.29 17.35 1.00
CA ASN A 343 1.73 17.60 -0.37
C ASN A 343 1.85 16.29 -1.18
N GLU A 344 0.77 15.50 -1.24
CA GLU A 344 0.74 14.19 -1.92
C GLU A 344 1.21 14.24 -3.38
N GLY A 345 0.79 15.24 -4.14
CA GLY A 345 0.96 15.22 -5.60
C GLY A 345 2.36 15.55 -6.10
N VAL A 346 3.23 16.14 -5.27
CA VAL A 346 4.54 16.68 -5.72
C VAL A 346 5.41 15.60 -6.39
N SER A 347 5.42 14.39 -5.86
CA SER A 347 6.24 13.28 -6.40
C SER A 347 5.71 12.70 -7.71
N PHE A 348 4.53 13.12 -8.16
CA PHE A 348 3.80 12.55 -9.32
C PHE A 348 3.53 13.57 -10.42
N VAL A 349 4.03 14.80 -10.28
CA VAL A 349 4.04 15.80 -11.36
C VAL A 349 5.48 16.04 -11.79
N ASN A 350 5.70 16.23 -13.08
CA ASN A 350 7.03 16.54 -13.60
C ASN A 350 7.44 17.96 -13.18
N GLN A 351 8.30 18.06 -12.17
CA GLN A 351 8.72 19.32 -11.56
C GLN A 351 9.55 20.22 -12.51
N THR A 352 9.99 19.72 -13.67
CA THR A 352 10.67 20.55 -14.68
C THR A 352 9.69 21.26 -15.62
N ASN A 353 8.42 20.85 -15.64
CA ASN A 353 7.39 21.45 -16.49
C ASN A 353 6.71 22.63 -15.79
N LEU A 354 7.40 23.77 -15.71
CA LEU A 354 6.96 24.94 -14.93
C LEU A 354 5.72 25.66 -15.50
N GLY A 355 5.37 25.42 -16.76
CA GLY A 355 4.32 26.15 -17.48
C GLY A 355 3.07 25.32 -17.81
N VAL A 356 2.93 24.11 -17.23
CA VAL A 356 1.72 23.31 -17.47
C VAL A 356 0.52 23.97 -16.82
N GLU A 357 -0.42 24.43 -17.65
CA GLU A 357 -1.69 24.97 -17.19
C GLU A 357 -2.50 23.90 -16.45
N ALA A 358 -3.12 24.27 -15.33
CA ALA A 358 -3.84 23.35 -14.45
C ALA A 358 -4.94 22.57 -15.19
N ALA A 359 -5.68 23.26 -16.06
CA ALA A 359 -6.76 22.66 -16.85
C ALA A 359 -6.22 21.65 -17.86
N THR A 360 -5.15 22.00 -18.58
CA THR A 360 -4.45 21.10 -19.51
C THR A 360 -3.88 19.88 -18.78
N TYR A 361 -3.33 20.07 -17.58
CA TYR A 361 -2.83 18.98 -16.76
C TYR A 361 -3.97 18.00 -16.40
N ALA A 362 -5.12 18.52 -15.95
CA ALA A 362 -6.26 17.68 -15.59
C ALA A 362 -6.84 16.89 -16.78
N VAL A 363 -6.93 17.49 -17.97
CA VAL A 363 -7.38 16.78 -19.19
C VAL A 363 -6.37 15.72 -19.63
N THR A 364 -5.07 15.97 -19.44
CA THR A 364 -4.02 14.97 -19.71
C THR A 364 -4.08 13.80 -18.72
N LEU A 365 -4.36 14.10 -17.44
CA LEU A 365 -4.50 13.12 -16.38
C LEU A 365 -5.78 12.28 -16.55
N PHE A 366 -6.90 12.91 -16.93
CA PHE A 366 -8.21 12.28 -17.08
C PHE A 366 -8.71 12.41 -18.53
N PRO A 367 -8.40 11.43 -19.40
CA PRO A 367 -8.61 11.55 -20.85
C PRO A 367 -10.08 11.61 -21.30
N ASN A 368 -11.04 11.38 -20.40
CA ASN A 368 -12.47 11.51 -20.70
C ASN A 368 -13.02 12.90 -20.31
N PHE A 369 -12.20 13.84 -19.83
CA PHE A 369 -12.64 15.21 -19.55
C PHE A 369 -12.93 15.97 -20.85
N GLY A 370 -14.00 16.77 -20.82
CA GLY A 370 -14.33 17.71 -21.88
C GLY A 370 -14.17 19.17 -21.44
N ALA A 371 -14.56 20.09 -22.33
CA ALA A 371 -14.42 21.54 -22.12
C ALA A 371 -15.10 22.06 -20.84
N VAL A 372 -16.19 21.43 -20.39
CA VAL A 372 -16.88 21.81 -19.14
C VAL A 372 -16.00 21.51 -17.93
N GLN A 373 -15.41 20.31 -17.85
CA GLN A 373 -14.53 19.94 -16.75
C GLN A 373 -13.24 20.77 -16.78
N GLU A 374 -12.70 21.04 -17.96
CA GLU A 374 -11.52 21.88 -18.13
C GLU A 374 -11.73 23.29 -17.56
N GLN A 375 -12.85 23.94 -17.91
CA GLN A 375 -13.19 25.27 -17.39
C GLN A 375 -13.40 25.26 -15.88
N GLU A 376 -14.05 24.23 -15.35
CA GLU A 376 -14.29 24.14 -13.91
C GLU A 376 -13.00 23.88 -13.12
N VAL A 377 -12.09 23.03 -13.61
CA VAL A 377 -10.75 22.85 -13.02
C VAL A 377 -9.99 24.18 -13.02
N ALA A 378 -9.99 24.91 -14.15
CA ALA A 378 -9.35 26.21 -14.22
C ALA A 378 -9.92 27.18 -13.16
N ARG A 379 -11.24 27.17 -12.96
CA ARG A 379 -11.92 28.02 -11.98
C ARG A 379 -11.56 27.66 -10.54
N ILE A 380 -11.65 26.38 -10.15
CA ILE A 380 -11.50 25.96 -8.74
C ILE A 380 -10.05 25.91 -8.27
N TYR A 381 -9.08 25.82 -9.19
CA TYR A 381 -7.65 25.89 -8.87
C TYR A 381 -7.03 27.28 -9.11
N ALA A 382 -7.81 28.24 -9.63
CA ALA A 382 -7.36 29.60 -9.84
C ALA A 382 -6.79 30.22 -8.55
N GLY A 383 -5.58 30.77 -8.64
CA GLY A 383 -4.92 31.46 -7.52
C GLY A 383 -4.28 30.56 -6.48
N LEU A 384 -4.28 29.23 -6.64
CA LEU A 384 -3.63 28.29 -5.72
C LEU A 384 -2.12 28.11 -5.98
N GLY A 385 -1.42 29.24 -6.21
CA GLY A 385 0.02 29.28 -6.51
C GLY A 385 0.32 29.25 -8.02
N SER A 386 1.58 28.92 -8.35
CA SER A 386 2.04 28.77 -9.74
C SER A 386 1.29 27.64 -10.49
N PRO A 387 1.33 27.61 -11.83
CA PRO A 387 0.74 26.50 -12.59
C PRO A 387 1.21 25.12 -12.14
N LEU A 388 2.51 24.98 -11.84
CA LEU A 388 3.06 23.74 -11.26
C LEU A 388 2.46 23.41 -9.88
N ASN A 389 2.27 24.40 -9.00
CA ASN A 389 1.62 24.17 -7.70
C ASN A 389 0.17 23.72 -7.88
N GLN A 390 -0.54 24.26 -8.88
CA GLN A 390 -1.90 23.85 -9.19
C GLN A 390 -1.93 22.41 -9.72
N ALA A 391 -1.01 22.02 -10.61
CA ALA A 391 -0.87 20.64 -11.07
C ALA A 391 -0.55 19.67 -9.92
N ASN A 392 0.37 20.03 -9.01
CA ASN A 392 0.68 19.28 -7.79
C ASN A 392 -0.58 19.08 -6.93
N ARG A 393 -1.39 20.14 -6.76
CA ARG A 393 -2.65 20.04 -6.01
C ARG A 393 -3.68 19.19 -6.72
N ILE A 394 -3.86 19.32 -8.04
CA ILE A 394 -4.77 18.47 -8.82
C ILE A 394 -4.42 17.00 -8.62
N MET A 395 -3.15 16.64 -8.79
CA MET A 395 -2.68 15.27 -8.60
C MET A 395 -2.89 14.79 -7.15
N GLY A 396 -2.48 15.58 -6.15
CA GLY A 396 -2.65 15.22 -4.74
C GLY A 396 -4.12 15.08 -4.33
N GLU A 397 -4.96 16.02 -4.75
CA GLU A 397 -6.37 16.08 -4.36
C GLU A 397 -7.19 15.02 -5.08
N SER A 398 -7.07 14.89 -6.40
CA SER A 398 -7.88 13.93 -7.17
C SER A 398 -7.53 12.47 -6.90
N ILE A 399 -6.27 12.15 -6.58
CA ILE A 399 -5.79 10.77 -6.46
C ILE A 399 -5.63 10.28 -5.01
N PHE A 400 -5.41 11.19 -4.05
CA PHE A 400 -5.08 10.82 -2.66
C PHE A 400 -5.99 11.47 -1.59
N ILE A 401 -6.04 12.81 -1.58
CA ILE A 401 -6.68 13.56 -0.49
C ILE A 401 -8.20 13.48 -0.57
N CYS A 402 -8.82 13.71 -1.74
CA CYS A 402 -10.27 13.62 -1.87
C CYS A 402 -10.82 12.19 -1.72
N PRO A 403 -10.18 11.15 -2.29
CA PRO A 403 -10.55 9.76 -2.02
C PRO A 403 -10.58 9.40 -0.53
N THR A 404 -9.70 10.00 0.28
CA THR A 404 -9.72 9.83 1.74
C THR A 404 -11.02 10.35 2.35
N TYR A 405 -11.52 11.52 1.91
CA TYR A 405 -12.81 12.05 2.39
C TYR A 405 -14.00 11.23 1.92
N PHE A 406 -13.96 10.68 0.69
CA PHE A 406 -15.01 9.78 0.20
C PHE A 406 -15.10 8.53 1.07
N LEU A 407 -13.94 7.97 1.43
CA LEU A 407 -13.84 6.81 2.30
C LEU A 407 -14.34 7.12 3.73
N LEU A 408 -13.95 8.25 4.31
CA LEU A 408 -14.45 8.69 5.63
C LEU A 408 -15.97 8.83 5.67
N ASN A 409 -16.56 9.39 4.62
CA ASN A 409 -18.01 9.55 4.51
C ASN A 409 -18.74 8.20 4.41
N ALA A 410 -18.11 7.17 3.83
CA ALA A 410 -18.69 5.83 3.72
C ALA A 410 -18.80 5.10 5.07
N PHE A 411 -17.90 5.39 6.04
CA PHE A 411 -17.93 4.81 7.39
C PHE A 411 -18.96 5.44 8.34
N ALA A 412 -19.89 6.25 7.83
CA ALA A 412 -21.07 6.76 8.55
C ALA A 412 -20.78 7.37 9.94
N GLY A 413 -19.66 8.08 10.07
CA GLY A 413 -19.26 8.73 11.32
C GLY A 413 -18.46 7.86 12.28
N ASN A 414 -17.89 6.74 11.82
CA ASN A 414 -16.90 5.93 12.54
C ASN A 414 -15.50 6.05 11.93
N GLY A 415 -15.13 7.26 11.48
CA GLY A 415 -13.85 7.55 10.85
C GLY A 415 -13.09 8.65 11.58
N PHE A 416 -11.76 8.53 11.65
CA PHE A 416 -10.83 9.56 12.12
C PHE A 416 -9.94 10.01 10.95
N LYS A 417 -9.77 11.33 10.78
CA LYS A 417 -8.93 11.95 9.74
C LYS A 417 -7.72 12.61 10.36
N GLY A 418 -6.53 12.33 9.84
CA GLY A 418 -5.29 12.99 10.22
C GLY A 418 -4.53 13.54 9.02
N GLU A 419 -3.60 14.45 9.26
CA GLU A 419 -2.72 15.06 8.28
C GLU A 419 -1.29 15.03 8.81
N PHE A 420 -0.41 14.37 8.07
CA PHE A 420 1.03 14.47 8.26
C PHE A 420 1.54 15.73 7.55
N ALA A 421 1.93 16.72 8.34
CA ALA A 421 2.24 18.07 7.87
C ALA A 421 3.69 18.51 8.11
N LEU A 422 4.59 17.59 8.49
CA LEU A 422 6.01 17.90 8.63
C LEU A 422 6.65 18.22 7.26
N PRO A 423 7.15 19.46 7.03
CA PRO A 423 7.67 19.84 5.73
C PRO A 423 8.85 18.96 5.26
N PRO A 424 8.91 18.60 3.97
CA PRO A 424 8.01 19.03 2.89
C PRO A 424 6.69 18.24 2.79
N ALA A 425 6.44 17.26 3.66
CA ALA A 425 5.19 16.48 3.72
C ALA A 425 4.76 15.93 2.36
N THR A 426 5.69 15.40 1.58
CA THR A 426 5.37 14.74 0.30
C THR A 426 4.94 13.31 0.52
N HIS A 427 4.29 12.72 -0.49
CA HIS A 427 3.80 11.34 -0.43
C HIS A 427 4.81 10.33 0.13
N GLY A 428 4.38 9.53 1.10
CA GLY A 428 5.15 8.46 1.73
C GLY A 428 6.17 8.91 2.78
N MET A 429 6.28 10.21 3.08
CA MET A 429 7.22 10.69 4.12
C MET A 429 6.84 10.27 5.54
N ASP A 430 5.58 9.95 5.76
CA ASP A 430 5.04 9.41 7.01
C ASP A 430 5.50 7.97 7.28
N VAL A 431 5.86 7.20 6.24
CA VAL A 431 6.27 5.78 6.38
C VAL A 431 7.45 5.59 7.33
N ALA A 432 8.42 6.51 7.31
CA ALA A 432 9.59 6.46 8.18
C ALA A 432 9.22 6.51 9.67
N TYR A 433 8.05 7.04 10.01
CA TYR A 433 7.58 7.14 11.39
C TYR A 433 6.86 5.86 11.83
N TYR A 434 6.28 5.09 10.91
CA TYR A 434 5.71 3.77 11.22
C TYR A 434 6.79 2.69 11.30
N PHE A 435 7.81 2.79 10.45
CA PHE A 435 8.89 1.81 10.31
C PHE A 435 10.28 2.48 10.42
N PRO A 436 10.64 3.00 11.61
CA PRO A 436 11.90 3.71 11.81
C PRO A 436 13.16 2.87 11.56
N ASN A 437 13.06 1.53 11.61
CA ASN A 437 14.18 0.65 11.28
C ASN A 437 14.36 0.42 9.78
N ASN A 438 13.38 0.80 8.94
CA ASN A 438 13.52 0.83 7.49
C ASN A 438 14.09 2.17 7.00
N ALA A 439 13.50 3.27 7.47
CA ALA A 439 13.90 4.62 7.10
C ALA A 439 13.88 5.51 8.32
N ARG A 440 14.97 6.25 8.54
CA ARG A 440 15.09 7.14 9.70
C ARG A 440 14.15 8.34 9.56
N PRO A 441 13.28 8.63 10.55
CA PRO A 441 12.46 9.83 10.58
C PRO A 441 13.29 11.11 10.40
N SER A 442 12.78 12.04 9.58
CA SER A 442 13.43 13.33 9.35
C SER A 442 13.35 14.25 10.58
N PHE A 443 12.30 14.13 11.40
CA PHE A 443 12.10 14.86 12.64
C PHE A 443 12.09 13.90 13.84
N GLN A 444 13.24 13.75 14.49
CA GLN A 444 13.44 12.82 15.62
C GLN A 444 13.12 13.49 16.98
N ASN A 445 11.93 14.08 17.07
CA ASN A 445 11.43 14.60 18.33
C ASN A 445 10.67 13.48 19.06
N PRO A 446 11.05 13.09 20.29
CA PRO A 446 10.44 11.96 21.00
C PRO A 446 8.92 12.07 21.16
N ASP A 447 8.43 13.27 21.47
CA ASP A 447 6.99 13.51 21.63
C ASP A 447 6.26 13.37 20.30
N PHE A 448 6.84 13.87 19.21
CA PHE A 448 6.27 13.71 17.88
C PHE A 448 6.22 12.26 17.44
N LEU A 449 7.33 11.52 17.58
CA LEU A 449 7.42 10.11 17.17
C LEU A 449 6.31 9.32 17.86
N LYS A 450 6.27 9.41 19.19
CA LYS A 450 5.26 8.76 20.03
C LYS A 450 3.82 9.14 19.69
N ALA A 451 3.58 10.43 19.45
CA ALA A 451 2.24 10.91 19.16
C ALA A 451 1.76 10.48 17.77
N PHE A 452 2.65 10.45 16.77
CA PHE A 452 2.27 10.09 15.42
C PHE A 452 2.15 8.57 15.21
N SER A 453 3.12 7.75 15.61
CA SER A 453 3.03 6.29 15.40
C SER A 453 2.10 5.61 16.40
N GLY A 454 2.08 6.05 17.67
CA GLY A 454 1.30 5.44 18.74
C GLY A 454 -0.20 5.37 18.47
N VAL A 455 -0.79 6.43 17.88
CA VAL A 455 -2.24 6.50 17.61
C VAL A 455 -2.75 5.39 16.66
N PHE A 456 -1.88 4.87 15.79
CA PHE A 456 -2.25 3.77 14.89
C PHE A 456 -2.38 2.46 15.66
N MET A 457 -1.48 2.19 16.61
CA MET A 457 -1.57 0.99 17.45
C MET A 457 -2.69 1.10 18.49
N ASP A 458 -2.90 2.30 19.06
CA ASP A 458 -4.06 2.62 19.89
C ASP A 458 -5.37 2.25 19.17
N PHE A 459 -5.48 2.64 17.88
CA PHE A 459 -6.61 2.29 17.03
C PHE A 459 -6.70 0.79 16.71
N VAL A 460 -5.59 0.11 16.39
CA VAL A 460 -5.59 -1.34 16.15
C VAL A 460 -6.14 -2.11 17.35
N ILE A 461 -5.78 -1.70 18.57
CA ILE A 461 -6.16 -2.37 19.81
C ILE A 461 -7.63 -2.06 20.17
N SER A 462 -7.98 -0.78 20.19
CA SER A 462 -9.22 -0.29 20.80
C SER A 462 -10.29 0.20 19.81
N LEU A 463 -9.93 0.42 18.54
CA LEU A 463 -10.71 1.12 17.51
C LEU A 463 -10.97 2.61 17.81
N ASP A 464 -10.26 3.18 18.78
CA ASP A 464 -10.34 4.58 19.16
C ASP A 464 -8.93 5.13 19.46
N PRO A 465 -8.38 6.05 18.64
CA PRO A 465 -7.04 6.59 18.86
C PRO A 465 -6.91 7.43 20.15
N ASN A 466 -8.02 7.64 20.88
CA ASN A 466 -8.01 8.29 22.19
C ASN A 466 -7.75 7.33 23.36
N VAL A 467 -7.85 6.01 23.14
CA VAL A 467 -7.55 4.99 24.16
C VAL A 467 -6.08 4.60 24.03
N LYS A 468 -5.23 5.35 24.74
CA LYS A 468 -3.77 5.30 24.62
C LYS A 468 -3.19 4.08 25.33
N VAL A 469 -2.41 3.28 24.61
CA VAL A 469 -1.51 2.27 25.18
C VAL A 469 -0.47 2.97 26.03
N ASP A 470 0.15 4.03 25.50
CA ASP A 470 1.11 4.82 26.23
C ASP A 470 0.49 6.12 26.78
N PRO A 471 0.35 6.25 28.12
CA PRO A 471 -0.31 7.41 28.72
C PRO A 471 0.46 8.72 28.56
N THR A 472 1.74 8.69 28.15
CA THR A 472 2.51 9.92 27.90
C THR A 472 2.41 10.40 26.45
N ASN A 473 1.67 9.71 25.58
CA ASN A 473 1.37 10.20 24.24
C ASN A 473 0.63 11.56 24.35
N ILE A 474 1.18 12.60 23.72
CA ILE A 474 0.70 14.00 23.86
C ILE A 474 -0.48 14.34 22.93
N THR A 475 -0.90 13.44 22.05
CA THR A 475 -1.99 13.71 21.09
C THR A 475 -3.25 14.18 21.83
N PRO A 476 -3.82 15.34 21.48
CA PRO A 476 -5.05 15.82 22.11
C PRO A 476 -6.22 14.92 21.74
N ARG A 477 -7.39 15.17 22.34
CA ARG A 477 -8.60 14.42 22.00
C ARG A 477 -8.90 14.57 20.50
N TRP A 478 -8.96 13.45 19.80
CA TRP A 478 -9.24 13.36 18.38
C TRP A 478 -10.70 12.98 18.17
N SER A 479 -11.52 13.96 17.81
CA SER A 479 -12.92 13.70 17.47
C SER A 479 -13.04 12.96 16.14
N LYS A 480 -14.09 12.15 15.99
CA LYS A 480 -14.43 11.53 14.71
C LYS A 480 -14.68 12.62 13.66
N PHE A 481 -14.34 12.34 12.40
CA PHE A 481 -14.36 13.30 11.30
C PHE A 481 -15.73 13.97 11.12
N ASN A 482 -16.83 13.22 11.24
CA ASN A 482 -18.19 13.75 11.11
C ASN A 482 -18.56 14.80 12.19
N VAL A 483 -17.78 14.91 13.26
CA VAL A 483 -17.91 15.97 14.26
C VAL A 483 -17.14 17.19 13.75
N GLY A 484 -17.82 18.09 13.03
CA GLY A 484 -17.25 19.38 12.60
C GLY A 484 -16.12 19.29 11.57
N ASN A 485 -16.06 18.21 10.78
CA ASN A 485 -14.97 17.92 9.84
C ASN A 485 -13.60 17.99 10.54
N THR A 486 -13.52 17.42 11.74
CA THR A 486 -12.31 17.47 12.56
C THR A 486 -11.23 16.58 11.97
N GLU A 487 -10.01 17.10 11.88
CA GLU A 487 -8.82 16.32 11.61
C GLU A 487 -7.66 16.64 12.55
N MET A 488 -6.81 15.65 12.81
CA MET A 488 -5.59 15.81 13.59
C MET A 488 -4.43 16.23 12.68
N VAL A 489 -3.73 17.31 13.01
CA VAL A 489 -2.55 17.78 12.29
C VAL A 489 -1.31 17.44 13.08
N PHE A 490 -0.36 16.76 12.43
CA PHE A 490 0.95 16.43 12.97
C PHE A 490 2.02 17.29 12.28
N ASN A 491 2.51 18.32 12.98
CA ASN A 491 3.49 19.26 12.45
C ASN A 491 4.59 19.58 13.49
N ARG A 492 5.42 20.56 13.20
CA ARG A 492 6.44 21.15 14.08
C ARG A 492 6.43 22.67 13.99
N THR A 493 7.08 23.32 14.94
CA THR A 493 7.32 24.77 14.92
C THR A 493 8.23 25.18 13.77
N GLU A 494 8.18 26.45 13.35
CA GLU A 494 8.98 26.97 12.22
C GLU A 494 10.50 26.82 12.45
N ASP A 495 10.95 27.03 13.69
CA ASP A 495 12.34 26.80 14.11
C ASP A 495 12.71 25.31 14.22
N SER A 496 11.77 24.41 13.93
CA SER A 496 11.91 22.96 13.92
C SER A 496 12.29 22.34 15.26
N THR A 497 11.97 23.01 16.38
CA THR A 497 12.37 22.54 17.73
C THR A 497 11.29 21.71 18.41
N ALA A 498 10.02 22.08 18.29
CA ALA A 498 8.92 21.47 19.04
C ALA A 498 7.88 20.80 18.13
N ALA A 499 7.30 19.70 18.63
CA ALA A 499 6.15 19.05 18.02
C ALA A 499 4.90 19.95 18.16
N VAL A 500 4.14 20.09 17.08
CA VAL A 500 2.87 20.84 17.04
C VAL A 500 1.78 19.89 16.60
N ILE A 501 1.00 19.42 17.58
CA ILE A 501 -0.03 18.40 17.37
C ILE A 501 -1.35 18.95 17.89
N HIS A 502 -2.31 19.12 16.99
CA HIS A 502 -3.57 19.76 17.31
C HIS A 502 -4.68 19.31 16.37
N THR A 503 -5.92 19.43 16.81
CA THR A 503 -7.09 19.26 15.94
C THR A 503 -7.39 20.55 15.19
N THR A 504 -7.78 20.44 13.93
CA THR A 504 -8.32 21.53 13.12
C THR A 504 -9.62 21.09 12.44
N THR A 505 -10.30 22.04 11.81
CA THR A 505 -11.40 21.75 10.88
C THR A 505 -10.86 21.78 9.46
N THR A 506 -11.21 20.78 8.66
CA THR A 506 -10.82 20.72 7.24
C THR A 506 -11.25 21.97 6.49
N ASP A 507 -10.35 22.50 5.66
CA ASP A 507 -10.59 23.67 4.82
C ASP A 507 -11.87 23.49 3.96
N PRO A 508 -12.90 24.33 4.13
CA PRO A 508 -14.11 24.26 3.32
C PRO A 508 -13.85 24.34 1.81
N LYS A 509 -12.81 25.06 1.36
CA LYS A 509 -12.45 25.13 -0.06
C LYS A 509 -11.87 23.82 -0.58
N LEU A 510 -11.14 23.07 0.26
CA LEU A 510 -10.69 21.73 -0.09
C LEU A 510 -11.91 20.80 -0.25
N LEU A 511 -12.88 20.87 0.66
CA LEU A 511 -14.10 20.09 0.56
C LEU A 511 -14.92 20.44 -0.70
N GLU A 512 -14.98 21.72 -1.10
CA GLU A 512 -15.59 22.12 -2.37
C GLU A 512 -14.90 21.46 -3.57
N ARG A 513 -13.56 21.47 -3.62
CA ARG A 513 -12.81 20.78 -4.68
C ARG A 513 -13.00 19.27 -4.64
N CYS A 514 -13.09 18.66 -3.46
CA CYS A 514 -13.41 17.24 -3.33
C CYS A 514 -14.82 16.89 -3.79
N ASN A 515 -15.81 17.77 -3.58
CA ASN A 515 -17.15 17.60 -4.13
C ASN A 515 -17.13 17.64 -5.67
N PHE A 516 -16.32 18.51 -6.27
CA PHE A 516 -16.10 18.49 -7.71
C PHE A 516 -15.54 17.12 -8.17
N TRP A 517 -14.45 16.64 -7.56
CA TRP A 517 -13.85 15.35 -7.93
C TRP A 517 -14.81 14.17 -7.76
N ASP A 518 -15.62 14.16 -6.69
CA ASP A 518 -16.69 13.17 -6.52
C ASP A 518 -17.68 13.24 -7.69
N SER A 519 -18.16 14.44 -8.02
CA SER A 519 -19.18 14.64 -9.06
C SER A 519 -18.73 14.18 -10.47
N VAL A 520 -17.42 14.18 -10.73
CA VAL A 520 -16.83 13.76 -12.01
C VAL A 520 -16.25 12.35 -11.99
N GLY A 521 -16.51 11.54 -10.95
CA GLY A 521 -15.98 10.18 -10.79
C GLY A 521 -16.18 9.28 -12.02
N ALA A 522 -17.32 9.38 -12.71
CA ALA A 522 -17.56 8.63 -13.94
C ALA A 522 -16.60 9.02 -15.10
N LEU A 523 -16.18 10.28 -15.16
CA LEU A 523 -15.25 10.78 -16.18
C LEU A 523 -13.79 10.51 -15.78
N THR A 524 -13.45 10.64 -14.51
CA THR A 524 -12.10 10.27 -14.01
C THR A 524 -11.90 8.75 -13.99
N GLY A 525 -12.99 7.97 -14.03
CA GLY A 525 -12.97 6.52 -13.92
C GLY A 525 -12.83 6.04 -12.47
N GLN A 526 -13.14 6.88 -11.47
CA GLN A 526 -12.95 6.59 -10.04
C GLN A 526 -14.24 6.15 -9.36
#